data_AF-A0A6P8HDL4-F1
#
_entry.id   AF-A0A6P8HDL4-F1
#
_cell.length_a   1.000
_cell.length_b   1.000
_cell.length_c   1.000
_cell.angle_alpha   90.00
_cell.angle_beta   90.00
_cell.angle_gamma   90.00
#
_symmetry.space_group_name_H-M   'P 1'
#
loop_
_entity.id
_entity.type
_entity.pdbx_description
1 polymer ?
#
loop_
_entity_poly.entity_id
_entity_poly.type
_entity_poly.pdbx_seq_one_letter_code
_entity_poly.pdbx_strand_id
1 'polypeptide(L)'
;MAMLLGINSPCSNYFCIWCECFKALLKDMSIEDWPIKRSIERCSELANSDGEKFDVKHEPLVPIEFTDVVPDTLHLMLRIRGKLLNQVACWAIEQKKKDQMETAMREIGKFARVKLEFYDVQDEGGKTTTKWTSFDYM
;
A
#
# COMPACT_ATOMS: atom_id res chain seq x y z
N MET A 1 8.94 8.45 -4.67
CA MET A 1 8.40 9.38 -5.69
C MET A 1 7.46 10.42 -5.08
N ALA A 2 6.33 10.04 -4.49
CA ALA A 2 5.33 10.98 -3.96
C ALA A 2 5.88 12.10 -3.05
N MET A 3 6.78 11.78 -2.10
CA MET A 3 7.40 12.79 -1.23
C MET A 3 8.27 13.81 -1.99
N LEU A 4 8.98 13.39 -3.04
CA LEU A 4 9.77 14.33 -3.86
C LEU A 4 8.88 15.33 -4.60
N LEU A 5 7.64 14.93 -4.88
CA LEU A 5 6.62 15.76 -5.52
C LEU A 5 5.74 16.51 -4.50
N GLY A 6 6.13 16.55 -3.23
CA GLY A 6 5.43 17.33 -2.21
C GLY A 6 4.25 16.64 -1.54
N ILE A 7 3.93 15.40 -1.91
CA ILE A 7 2.79 14.65 -1.34
C ILE A 7 3.24 13.88 -0.09
N ASN A 8 2.38 13.88 0.93
CA ASN A 8 2.59 13.13 2.16
C ASN A 8 2.69 11.60 1.95
N SER A 9 3.15 10.91 3.00
CA SER A 9 3.34 9.45 3.08
C SER A 9 2.14 8.60 2.60
N PRO A 10 2.35 7.35 2.14
CA PRO A 10 1.28 6.43 1.71
C PRO A 10 0.17 6.15 2.74
N CYS A 11 0.38 6.52 4.00
CA CYS A 11 -0.65 6.42 5.05
C CYS A 11 -1.67 7.56 5.03
N SER A 12 -1.48 8.57 4.19
CA SER A 12 -2.30 9.77 4.15
C SER A 12 -3.71 9.56 3.57
N ASN A 13 -4.60 10.51 3.80
CA ASN A 13 -5.98 10.46 3.31
C ASN A 13 -6.07 10.71 1.80
N TYR A 14 -5.17 11.51 1.24
CA TYR A 14 -5.06 11.85 -0.18
C TYR A 14 -3.71 11.38 -0.76
N PHE A 15 -3.47 10.07 -0.73
CA PHE A 15 -2.15 9.50 -1.07
C PHE A 15 -1.90 9.32 -2.57
N CYS A 16 -2.93 9.30 -3.42
CA CYS A 16 -2.77 8.97 -4.83
C CYS A 16 -1.93 10.01 -5.56
N ILE A 17 -0.93 9.59 -6.32
CA ILE A 17 -0.02 10.54 -6.99
C ILE A 17 -0.73 11.39 -8.04
N TRP A 18 -1.81 10.90 -8.65
CA TRP A 18 -2.50 11.58 -9.76
C TRP A 18 -3.81 12.26 -9.36
N CYS A 19 -4.59 11.66 -8.44
CA CYS A 19 -5.89 12.18 -8.00
C CYS A 19 -5.85 12.79 -6.60
N GLU A 20 -6.82 13.65 -6.33
CA GLU A 20 -7.15 14.19 -5.00
C GLU A 20 -8.26 13.35 -4.34
N CYS A 21 -8.25 12.05 -4.62
CA CYS A 21 -9.21 11.07 -4.15
C CYS A 21 -9.00 10.78 -2.66
N PHE A 22 -10.08 10.85 -1.87
CA PHE A 22 -10.04 10.54 -0.44
C PHE A 22 -10.05 9.04 -0.21
N LYS A 23 -9.20 8.55 0.69
CA LYS A 23 -8.98 7.12 0.98
C LYS A 23 -10.27 6.33 1.26
N ALA A 24 -11.26 6.94 1.91
CA ALA A 24 -12.53 6.26 2.19
C ALA A 24 -13.38 5.99 0.93
N LEU A 25 -13.19 6.78 -0.13
CA LEU A 25 -13.92 6.67 -1.39
C LEU A 25 -13.34 5.61 -2.32
N LEU A 26 -12.16 5.06 -2.03
CA LEU A 26 -11.51 4.03 -2.86
C LEU A 26 -12.30 2.72 -2.97
N LYS A 27 -13.25 2.49 -2.06
CA LYS A 27 -14.11 1.30 -2.07
C LYS A 27 -15.48 1.58 -2.71
N ASP A 28 -15.73 2.83 -3.11
CA ASP A 28 -16.99 3.23 -3.71
C ASP A 28 -16.98 2.88 -5.20
N MET A 29 -17.68 1.81 -5.56
CA MET A 29 -17.79 1.33 -6.93
C MET A 29 -18.79 2.14 -7.77
N SER A 30 -19.44 3.16 -7.20
CA SER A 30 -20.29 4.10 -7.96
C SER A 30 -19.47 5.18 -8.67
N ILE A 31 -18.21 5.38 -8.27
CA ILE A 31 -17.30 6.32 -8.88
C ILE A 31 -16.65 5.64 -10.08
N GLU A 32 -17.07 6.01 -11.29
CA GLU A 32 -16.58 5.40 -12.53
C GLU A 32 -15.10 5.71 -12.77
N ASP A 33 -14.69 6.97 -12.57
CA ASP A 33 -13.34 7.43 -12.88
C ASP A 33 -12.78 8.42 -11.87
N TRP A 34 -11.45 8.34 -11.68
CA TRP A 34 -10.66 9.29 -10.91
C TRP A 34 -9.74 10.09 -11.85
N PRO A 35 -10.14 11.28 -12.31
CA PRO A 35 -9.34 12.04 -13.24
C PRO A 35 -8.02 12.50 -12.61
N ILE A 36 -6.98 12.61 -13.43
CA ILE A 36 -5.70 13.20 -13.04
C ILE A 36 -5.94 14.69 -12.79
N LYS A 37 -5.68 15.13 -11.55
CA LYS A 37 -5.87 16.53 -11.13
C LYS A 37 -4.57 17.19 -10.67
N ARG A 38 -3.55 16.40 -10.30
CA ARG A 38 -2.29 16.94 -9.80
C ARG A 38 -1.38 17.38 -10.94
N SER A 39 -0.81 18.58 -10.80
CA SER A 39 0.24 19.15 -11.64
C SER A 39 1.25 19.83 -10.73
N ILE A 40 2.43 20.17 -11.27
CA ILE A 40 3.46 20.89 -10.50
C ILE A 40 2.90 22.22 -9.98
N GLU A 41 2.26 23.00 -10.85
CA GLU A 41 1.70 24.32 -10.51
C GLU A 41 0.67 24.21 -9.40
N ARG A 42 -0.26 23.25 -9.52
CA ARG A 42 -1.30 23.04 -8.51
C ARG A 42 -0.70 22.62 -7.17
N CYS A 43 0.35 21.80 -7.16
CA CYS A 43 1.03 21.45 -5.92
C CYS A 43 1.76 22.65 -5.31
N SER A 44 2.42 23.50 -6.11
CA SER A 44 3.03 24.74 -5.62
C SER A 44 2.00 25.72 -5.06
N GLU A 45 0.83 25.86 -5.69
CA GLU A 45 -0.28 26.67 -5.18
C GLU A 45 -0.79 26.15 -3.84
N LEU A 46 -1.06 24.84 -3.74
CA LEU A 46 -1.58 24.23 -2.52
C LEU A 46 -0.58 24.29 -1.36
N ALA A 47 0.72 24.15 -1.64
CA ALA A 47 1.77 24.26 -0.63
C ALA A 47 1.74 25.63 0.07
N ASN A 48 1.55 26.70 -0.71
CA ASN A 48 1.54 28.09 -0.27
C ASN A 48 0.16 28.59 0.22
N SER A 49 -0.90 27.80 0.03
CA SER A 49 -2.25 28.16 0.49
C SER A 49 -2.47 27.89 1.98
N ASP A 50 -3.43 28.57 2.61
CA ASP A 50 -3.88 28.29 3.99
C ASP A 50 -5.10 27.34 4.05
N GLY A 51 -5.59 26.91 2.88
CA GLY A 51 -6.79 26.09 2.73
C GLY A 51 -6.55 24.58 2.81
N GLU A 52 -7.50 23.81 2.27
CA GLU A 52 -7.34 22.36 2.15
C GLU A 52 -6.19 22.02 1.19
N LYS A 53 -5.13 21.40 1.72
CA LYS A 53 -3.91 21.12 0.96
C LYS A 53 -3.89 19.77 0.25
N PHE A 54 -4.95 18.95 0.38
CA PHE A 54 -5.00 17.58 -0.17
C PHE A 54 -3.72 16.76 0.07
N ASP A 55 -3.17 16.87 1.27
CA ASP A 55 -1.90 16.26 1.70
C ASP A 55 -0.62 16.70 0.96
N VAL A 56 -0.65 17.82 0.25
CA VAL A 56 0.55 18.54 -0.17
C VAL A 56 1.21 19.18 1.05
N LYS A 57 2.50 18.90 1.26
CA LYS A 57 3.30 19.38 2.40
C LYS A 57 4.31 20.45 2.03
N HIS A 58 4.85 20.36 0.83
CA HIS A 58 5.84 21.29 0.31
C HIS A 58 5.77 21.32 -1.21
N GLU A 59 6.45 22.30 -1.80
CA GLU A 59 6.61 22.41 -3.24
C GLU A 59 7.39 21.20 -3.83
N PRO A 60 7.06 20.72 -5.04
CA PRO A 60 7.85 19.68 -5.69
C PRO A 60 9.33 20.03 -5.78
N LEU A 61 10.19 19.09 -5.35
CA LEU A 61 11.65 19.27 -5.36
C LEU A 61 12.27 18.98 -6.72
N VAL A 62 11.51 18.35 -7.62
CA VAL A 62 11.94 17.93 -8.95
C VAL A 62 10.91 18.37 -9.99
N PRO A 63 11.34 18.82 -11.18
CA PRO A 63 10.45 19.26 -12.25
C PRO A 63 9.96 18.06 -13.07
N ILE A 64 9.34 17.08 -12.41
CA ILE A 64 8.75 15.91 -13.07
C ILE A 64 7.24 16.06 -13.03
N GLU A 65 6.61 16.10 -14.20
CA GLU A 65 5.16 16.16 -14.29
C GLU A 65 4.51 14.91 -13.71
N PHE A 66 3.37 15.10 -13.05
CA PHE A 66 2.64 13.98 -12.44
C PHE A 66 2.18 12.96 -13.47
N THR A 67 1.88 13.39 -14.70
CA THR A 67 1.53 12.51 -15.83
C THR A 67 2.69 11.63 -16.28
N ASP A 68 3.93 12.05 -16.04
CA ASP A 68 5.14 11.33 -16.43
C ASP A 68 5.59 10.34 -15.36
N VAL A 69 4.98 10.38 -14.17
CA VAL A 69 5.27 9.42 -13.11
C VAL A 69 4.65 8.07 -13.48
N VAL A 70 5.51 7.15 -13.90
CA VAL A 70 5.10 5.76 -14.15
C VAL A 70 5.09 4.99 -12.82
N PRO A 71 3.98 4.30 -12.48
CA PRO A 71 3.96 3.44 -11.30
C PRO A 71 4.91 2.27 -11.51
N ASP A 72 5.66 1.91 -10.48
CA ASP A 72 6.45 0.68 -10.51
C ASP A 72 5.50 -0.52 -10.53
N THR A 73 5.35 -1.12 -11.72
CA THR A 73 4.43 -2.22 -11.96
C THR A 73 4.83 -3.48 -11.20
N LEU A 74 6.13 -3.73 -11.03
CA LEU A 74 6.63 -4.86 -10.26
C LEU A 74 6.32 -4.69 -8.78
N HIS A 75 6.63 -3.52 -8.23
CA HIS A 75 6.32 -3.20 -6.84
C HIS A 75 4.81 -3.25 -6.57
N LEU A 76 3.99 -2.72 -7.49
CA LEU A 76 2.53 -2.79 -7.38
C LEU A 76 2.04 -4.25 -7.39
N MET A 77 2.56 -5.08 -8.29
CA MET A 77 2.23 -6.51 -8.31
C MET A 77 2.62 -7.21 -7.01
N LEU A 78 3.81 -6.93 -6.47
CA LEU A 78 4.25 -7.50 -5.18
C LEU A 78 3.33 -7.07 -4.04
N ARG A 79 2.93 -5.79 -3.99
CA ARG A 79 2.00 -5.25 -3.00
C ARG A 79 0.63 -5.94 -3.08
N ILE A 80 0.07 -6.07 -4.28
CA ILE A 80 -1.22 -6.74 -4.50
C ILE A 80 -1.14 -8.21 -4.11
N ARG A 81 -0.11 -8.94 -4.57
CA ARG A 81 0.11 -10.35 -4.24
C ARG A 81 0.27 -10.56 -2.74
N GLY A 82 1.03 -9.69 -2.06
CA GLY A 82 1.19 -9.71 -0.61
C GLY A 82 -0.14 -9.55 0.12
N LYS A 83 -0.98 -8.59 -0.32
CA LYS A 83 -2.32 -8.40 0.27
C LYS A 83 -3.26 -9.58 0.02
N LEU A 84 -3.29 -10.14 -1.19
CA LEU A 84 -4.10 -11.31 -1.51
C LEU A 84 -3.65 -12.54 -0.71
N LEU A 85 -2.34 -12.78 -0.62
CA LEU A 85 -1.79 -13.86 0.17
C LEU A 85 -2.12 -13.69 1.66
N ASN A 86 -2.12 -12.46 2.18
CA ASN A 86 -2.57 -12.18 3.53
C ASN A 86 -4.03 -12.58 3.75
N GLN A 87 -4.93 -12.25 2.82
CA GLN A 87 -6.34 -12.64 2.91
C GLN A 87 -6.49 -14.16 2.94
N VAL A 88 -5.76 -14.89 2.09
CA VAL A 88 -5.78 -16.36 2.06
C VAL A 88 -5.21 -16.95 3.35
N ALA A 89 -4.12 -16.41 3.88
CA ALA A 89 -3.52 -16.87 5.13
C ALA A 89 -4.45 -16.65 6.33
N CYS A 90 -5.07 -15.46 6.44
CA CYS A 90 -6.08 -15.17 7.46
C CYS A 90 -7.27 -16.13 7.35
N TRP A 91 -7.81 -16.32 6.14
CA TRP A 91 -8.90 -17.26 5.90
C TRP A 91 -8.53 -18.70 6.28
N ALA A 92 -7.32 -19.16 5.95
CA ALA A 92 -6.87 -20.51 6.29
C ALA A 92 -6.77 -20.73 7.81
N ILE A 93 -6.33 -19.71 8.56
CA ILE A 93 -6.32 -19.73 10.04
C ILE A 93 -7.75 -19.83 10.57
N GLU A 94 -8.68 -19.00 10.08
CA GLU A 94 -10.09 -18.99 10.51
C GLU A 94 -10.78 -20.33 10.23
N GLN A 95 -10.47 -20.98 9.11
CA GLN A 95 -11.02 -22.28 8.72
C GLN A 95 -10.31 -23.49 9.36
N LYS A 96 -9.34 -23.26 10.27
CA LYS A 96 -8.51 -24.32 10.89
C LYS A 96 -7.77 -25.18 9.86
N LYS A 97 -7.36 -24.60 8.73
CA LYS A 97 -6.58 -25.23 7.65
C LYS A 97 -5.12 -24.76 7.60
N LYS A 98 -4.57 -24.37 8.76
CA LYS A 98 -3.21 -23.84 8.88
C LYS A 98 -2.15 -24.79 8.32
N ASP A 99 -2.23 -26.09 8.63
CA ASP A 99 -1.21 -27.08 8.22
C ASP A 99 -1.14 -27.25 6.69
N GLN A 100 -2.29 -27.20 6.01
CA GLN A 100 -2.36 -27.25 4.55
C GLN A 100 -1.72 -26.00 3.93
N MET A 101 -1.97 -24.82 4.52
CA MET A 101 -1.38 -23.57 4.09
C MET A 101 0.14 -23.54 4.32
N GLU A 102 0.61 -24.00 5.48
CA GLU A 102 2.05 -24.11 5.80
C GLU A 102 2.80 -24.99 4.80
N THR A 103 2.20 -26.12 4.43
CA THR A 103 2.78 -27.02 3.43
C THR A 103 2.90 -26.32 2.07
N ALA A 104 1.82 -25.68 1.61
CA ALA A 104 1.82 -24.94 0.34
C ALA A 104 2.80 -23.76 0.35
N MET A 105 2.86 -22.98 1.44
CA MET A 105 3.80 -21.87 1.61
C MET A 105 5.26 -22.35 1.57
N ARG A 106 5.56 -23.49 2.22
CA ARG A 106 6.90 -24.07 2.22
C ARG A 106 7.32 -24.55 0.83
N GLU A 107 6.41 -25.14 0.06
CA GLU A 107 6.68 -25.56 -1.32
C GLU A 107 6.93 -24.36 -2.24
N ILE A 108 6.08 -23.34 -2.17
CA ILE A 108 6.25 -22.09 -2.93
C ILE A 108 7.55 -21.38 -2.52
N GLY A 109 7.84 -21.32 -1.22
CA GLY A 109 9.04 -20.70 -0.68
C GLY A 109 10.33 -21.37 -1.16
N LYS A 110 10.35 -22.71 -1.28
CA LYS A 110 11.48 -23.45 -1.87
C LYS A 110 11.72 -23.04 -3.33
N PHE A 111 10.66 -22.96 -4.13
CA PHE A 111 10.77 -22.56 -5.54
C PHE A 111 11.25 -21.11 -5.68
N ALA A 112 10.67 -20.19 -4.89
CA ALA A 112 10.99 -18.77 -4.91
C ALA A 112 12.31 -18.42 -4.19
N ARG A 113 12.92 -19.37 -3.47
CA ARG A 113 14.07 -19.15 -2.57
C ARG A 113 13.79 -18.09 -1.50
N VAL A 114 12.56 -18.08 -0.98
CA VAL A 114 12.11 -17.19 0.09
C VAL A 114 11.54 -18.03 1.24
N LYS A 115 11.90 -17.69 2.48
CA LYS A 115 11.32 -18.35 3.66
C LYS A 115 9.92 -17.80 3.91
N LEU A 116 8.90 -18.64 3.75
CA LEU A 116 7.51 -18.33 4.08
C LEU A 116 7.06 -19.23 5.23
N GLU A 117 6.80 -18.66 6.39
CA GLU A 117 6.39 -19.42 7.58
C GLU A 117 5.43 -18.65 8.47
N PHE A 118 4.64 -19.38 9.26
CA PHE A 118 3.89 -18.82 10.36
C PHE A 118 4.76 -18.79 11.62
N TYR A 119 4.57 -17.78 12.45
CA TYR A 119 5.27 -17.62 13.72
C TYR A 119 4.34 -16.96 14.73
N ASP A 120 4.50 -17.33 16.00
CA ASP A 120 3.68 -16.78 17.07
C ASP A 120 4.38 -15.59 17.73
N VAL A 121 3.63 -14.52 17.95
CA VAL A 121 4.09 -13.33 18.66
C VAL A 121 3.28 -13.17 19.93
N GLN A 122 3.97 -13.07 21.06
CA GLN A 122 3.35 -12.73 22.34
C GLN A 122 3.36 -11.21 22.53
N ASP A 123 2.21 -10.65 22.86
CA ASP A 123 2.08 -9.25 23.26
C ASP A 123 2.47 -9.05 24.74
N GLU A 124 2.70 -7.81 25.17
CA GLU A 124 3.08 -7.46 26.55
C GLU A 124 2.05 -7.96 27.59
N GLY A 125 0.79 -8.15 27.17
CA GLY A 125 -0.28 -8.74 27.98
C GLY A 125 -0.38 -10.27 27.94
N GLY A 126 0.60 -10.98 27.35
CA GLY A 126 0.63 -12.45 27.28
C GLY A 126 -0.29 -13.09 26.21
N LYS A 127 -1.01 -12.28 25.43
CA LYS A 127 -1.84 -12.75 24.32
C LYS A 127 -0.95 -13.21 23.16
N THR A 128 -1.09 -14.47 22.75
CA THR A 128 -0.36 -15.02 21.61
C THR A 128 -1.15 -14.78 20.32
N THR A 129 -0.52 -14.18 19.32
CA THR A 129 -1.09 -13.94 18.00
C THR A 129 -0.22 -14.61 16.94
N THR A 130 -0.80 -15.51 16.14
CA THR A 130 -0.10 -16.10 15.00
C THR A 130 0.01 -15.08 13.88
N LYS A 131 1.24 -14.80 13.47
CA LYS A 131 1.60 -14.00 12.29
C LYS A 131 2.23 -14.92 11.24
N TRP A 132 2.50 -14.39 10.06
CA TRP A 132 3.19 -15.08 8.98
C TRP A 132 4.15 -14.14 8.27
N THR A 133 5.11 -14.68 7.52
CA THR A 133 6.09 -13.90 6.77
C THR A 133 5.41 -13.07 5.67
N SER A 134 4.90 -11.90 6.03
CA SER A 134 4.22 -11.02 5.10
C SER A 134 5.23 -10.20 4.29
N PHE A 135 4.87 -9.93 3.04
CA PHE A 135 5.63 -9.07 2.15
C PHE A 135 5.33 -7.57 2.37
N ASP A 136 4.66 -7.20 3.48
CA ASP A 136 4.14 -5.84 3.68
C ASP A 136 5.23 -4.76 3.85
N TYR A 137 6.49 -5.18 4.08
CA TYR A 137 7.66 -4.30 4.28
C TYR A 137 8.55 -4.13 3.04
N MET A 138 8.17 -4.68 1.89
CA MET A 138 8.79 -4.35 0.59
C MET A 138 8.02 -3.24 -0.11
#